data_AF-A0A840RE04-F1
#
_entry.id   AF-A0A840RE04-F1
#
_cell.length_a   1.000
_cell.length_b   1.000
_cell.length_c   1.000
_cell.angle_alpha   90.00
_cell.angle_beta   90.00
_cell.angle_gamma   90.00
#
_symmetry.space_group_name_H-M   'P 1'
#
loop_
_entity.id
_entity.type
_entity.pdbx_description
1 polymer ?
#
loop_
_entity_poly.entity_id
_entity_poly.type
_entity_poly.pdbx_seq_one_letter_code
_entity_poly.pdbx_strand_id
1 'polypeptide(L)'
;MDASTLGIARNMSDWSVWKALEDWRSRKHELDPMFAAAGVAPELESMVSRVLVDVRRAPPTPPLQSGNKPQDDDEYKRYTEAFYRHYDDSLFKAESLLRHAWVPEAEPLARNVRTEVARLRQAMAANPGKLPDFARLEVLLGHYLKLDDPALPINPQMLAARKQTLIEIAGYPLLVQHSQSHQFNDLLPPLASSSFEADFNQHLQTYLETPWLHSRLISQWYATVVVDMAIARRKRDAVDDERIRESLGWRWPAPSVWLKDFDQADQMWYLVLVIIAISALFMEWWWLALALIVWMNLSLGAFRREQKEIERRRAHIVARLHLLKKVRDRFANGHTPLERLETQLHQLDENGDLLNERVLQLLRLHQHTA
;
A
#
# COMPACT_ATOMS: atom_id res chain seq x y z
N MET A 1 -0.13 1.29 -34.36
CA MET A 1 0.06 0.95 -32.93
C MET A 1 0.03 -0.55 -32.85
N ASP A 2 1.21 -1.16 -32.73
CA ASP A 2 1.40 -2.59 -32.98
C ASP A 2 0.84 -3.47 -31.86
N ALA A 3 0.19 -4.57 -32.22
CA ALA A 3 -0.36 -5.56 -31.29
C ALA A 3 0.72 -6.22 -30.39
N SER A 4 2.00 -6.11 -30.76
CA SER A 4 3.14 -6.60 -29.98
C SER A 4 3.42 -5.76 -28.73
N THR A 5 3.23 -4.44 -28.76
CA THR A 5 3.41 -3.59 -27.58
C THR A 5 2.26 -3.74 -26.58
N LEU A 6 1.05 -4.04 -27.05
CA LEU A 6 -0.10 -4.39 -26.22
C LEU A 6 0.10 -5.74 -25.49
N GLY A 7 0.69 -6.74 -26.15
CA GLY A 7 0.99 -8.04 -25.52
C GLY A 7 2.09 -7.97 -24.46
N ILE A 8 3.15 -7.19 -24.71
CA ILE A 8 4.26 -7.01 -23.77
C ILE A 8 3.82 -6.18 -22.55
N ALA A 9 3.03 -5.12 -22.75
CA ALA A 9 2.51 -4.29 -21.66
C ALA A 9 1.60 -5.09 -20.71
N ARG A 10 0.78 -6.00 -21.25
CA ARG A 10 -0.11 -6.89 -20.46
C ARG A 10 0.69 -7.91 -19.63
N ASN A 11 1.73 -8.50 -20.21
CA ASN A 11 2.62 -9.40 -19.47
C ASN A 11 3.44 -8.67 -18.40
N MET A 12 3.81 -7.40 -18.62
CA MET A 12 4.53 -6.58 -17.63
C MET A 12 3.64 -6.11 -16.47
N SER A 13 2.36 -5.80 -16.72
CA SER A 13 1.39 -5.50 -15.65
C SER A 13 1.05 -6.72 -14.81
N ASP A 14 0.93 -7.90 -15.43
CA ASP A 14 0.73 -9.14 -14.69
C ASP A 14 1.97 -9.45 -13.83
N TRP A 15 3.17 -9.24 -14.36
CA TRP A 15 4.43 -9.44 -13.62
C TRP A 15 4.64 -8.46 -12.46
N SER A 16 4.19 -7.20 -12.56
CA SER A 16 4.28 -6.25 -11.44
C SER A 16 3.33 -6.63 -10.31
N VAL A 17 2.14 -7.19 -10.62
CA VAL A 17 1.22 -7.75 -9.64
C VAL A 17 1.83 -8.98 -8.97
N TRP A 18 2.43 -9.90 -9.74
CA TRP A 18 3.14 -11.04 -9.18
C TRP A 18 4.31 -10.61 -8.30
N LYS A 19 5.05 -9.57 -8.68
CA LYS A 19 6.14 -9.03 -7.86
C LYS A 19 5.63 -8.34 -6.59
N ALA A 20 4.52 -7.60 -6.65
CA ALA A 20 3.88 -7.01 -5.47
C ALA A 20 3.35 -8.10 -4.54
N LEU A 21 2.76 -9.18 -5.08
CA LEU A 21 2.32 -10.35 -4.32
C LEU A 21 3.49 -11.16 -3.74
N GLU A 22 4.63 -11.22 -4.43
CA GLU A 22 5.85 -11.86 -3.93
C GLU A 22 6.53 -10.99 -2.85
N ASP A 23 6.52 -9.66 -3.00
CA ASP A 23 6.93 -8.71 -1.96
C ASP A 23 5.99 -8.82 -0.74
N TRP A 24 4.68 -9.00 -0.94
CA TRP A 24 3.71 -9.33 0.11
C TRP A 24 4.05 -10.64 0.81
N ARG A 25 4.41 -11.66 0.04
CA ARG A 25 4.77 -12.98 0.56
C ARG A 25 6.06 -12.93 1.38
N SER A 26 7.05 -12.15 0.94
CA SER A 26 8.32 -11.99 1.65
C SER A 26 8.18 -11.17 2.94
N ARG A 27 7.27 -10.19 2.96
CA ARG A 27 6.94 -9.36 4.14
C ARG A 27 5.72 -9.84 4.93
N LYS A 28 5.28 -11.06 4.67
CA LYS A 28 4.07 -11.66 5.26
C LYS A 28 4.05 -11.59 6.79
N HIS A 29 5.20 -11.77 7.43
CA HIS A 29 5.36 -11.68 8.88
C HIS A 29 4.94 -10.32 9.48
N GLU A 30 5.05 -9.21 8.74
CA GLU A 30 4.60 -7.89 9.18
C GLU A 30 3.06 -7.74 9.08
N LEU A 31 2.41 -8.56 8.25
CA LEU A 31 0.98 -8.53 7.98
C LEU A 31 0.20 -9.62 8.73
N ASP A 32 0.88 -10.67 9.19
CA ASP A 32 0.32 -11.76 9.99
C ASP A 32 -0.55 -11.28 11.15
N PRO A 33 -0.17 -10.28 11.99
CA PRO A 33 -1.05 -9.81 13.07
C PRO A 33 -2.34 -9.16 12.58
N MET A 34 -2.32 -8.52 11.41
CA MET A 34 -3.49 -7.90 10.81
C MET A 34 -4.44 -8.95 10.21
N PHE A 35 -3.90 -9.91 9.46
CA PHE A 35 -4.68 -11.03 8.91
C PHE A 35 -5.26 -11.90 10.02
N ALA A 36 -4.50 -12.11 11.08
CA ALA A 36 -4.94 -12.77 12.30
C ALA A 36 -6.15 -12.08 12.94
N ALA A 37 -6.14 -10.75 13.10
CA ALA A 37 -7.27 -10.00 13.65
C ALA A 37 -8.55 -10.12 12.80
N ALA A 38 -8.40 -10.31 11.48
CA ALA A 38 -9.49 -10.59 10.55
C ALA A 38 -9.89 -12.07 10.47
N GLY A 39 -9.23 -12.97 11.21
CA GLY A 39 -9.51 -14.41 11.20
C GLY A 39 -9.09 -15.10 9.91
N VAL A 40 -7.94 -14.70 9.34
CA VAL A 40 -7.34 -15.29 8.13
C VAL A 40 -5.95 -15.84 8.49
N ALA A 41 -5.81 -17.16 8.61
CA ALA A 41 -4.49 -17.81 8.62
C ALA A 41 -4.55 -19.21 7.99
N PRO A 42 -4.21 -19.34 6.69
CA PRO A 42 -4.19 -20.64 6.04
C PRO A 42 -3.10 -21.57 6.59
N GLU A 43 -2.05 -21.03 7.22
CA GLU A 43 -0.96 -21.81 7.79
C GLU A 43 -1.38 -22.58 9.05
N LEU A 44 -2.28 -22.02 9.86
CA LEU A 44 -2.75 -22.65 11.09
C LEU A 44 -3.49 -23.96 10.80
N GLU A 45 -4.26 -24.05 9.73
CA GLU A 45 -4.92 -25.29 9.32
C GLU A 45 -3.91 -26.41 9.05
N SER A 46 -2.85 -26.10 8.31
CA SER A 46 -1.79 -27.06 7.99
C SER A 46 -1.02 -27.51 9.23
N MET A 47 -0.78 -26.59 10.16
CA MET A 47 -0.05 -26.88 11.39
C MET A 47 -0.91 -27.67 12.39
N VAL A 48 -2.18 -27.33 12.57
CA VAL A 48 -3.14 -28.10 13.37
C VAL A 48 -3.26 -29.51 12.80
N SER A 49 -3.41 -29.65 11.48
CA SER A 49 -3.46 -30.96 10.83
C SER A 49 -2.21 -31.79 11.10
N ARG A 50 -1.02 -31.17 11.06
CA ARG A 50 0.25 -31.84 11.40
C ARG A 50 0.29 -32.29 12.86
N VAL A 51 -0.14 -31.44 13.80
CA VAL A 51 -0.22 -31.80 15.23
C VAL A 51 -1.17 -32.98 15.44
N LEU A 52 -2.35 -32.96 14.83
CA LEU A 52 -3.33 -34.05 14.94
C LEU A 52 -2.80 -35.36 14.38
N VAL A 53 -2.10 -35.30 13.24
CA VAL A 53 -1.44 -36.48 12.66
C VAL A 53 -0.36 -37.01 13.59
N ASP A 54 0.50 -36.14 14.13
CA ASP A 54 1.62 -36.54 14.99
C ASP A 54 1.11 -37.15 16.32
N VAL A 55 0.05 -36.59 16.90
CA VAL A 55 -0.61 -37.11 18.12
C VAL A 55 -1.25 -38.48 17.91
N ARG A 56 -1.76 -38.76 16.70
CA ARG A 56 -2.35 -40.06 16.34
C ARG A 56 -1.32 -41.13 15.98
N ARG A 57 -0.03 -40.79 15.90
CA ARG A 57 1.01 -41.78 15.60
C ARG A 57 1.13 -42.78 16.75
N ALA A 58 1.37 -44.03 16.36
CA ALA A 58 1.63 -45.08 17.32
C ALA A 58 2.88 -44.72 18.15
N PRO A 59 2.84 -44.94 19.48
CA PRO A 59 4.01 -44.72 20.32
C PRO A 59 5.14 -45.67 19.89
N PRO A 60 6.38 -45.41 20.32
CA PRO A 60 7.45 -46.40 20.20
C PRO A 60 7.01 -47.75 20.79
N THR A 61 7.53 -48.84 20.24
CA THR A 61 7.22 -50.20 20.70
C THR A 61 7.85 -50.44 22.07
N PRO A 62 7.12 -51.02 23.05
CA PRO A 62 7.70 -51.39 24.32
C PRO A 62 8.80 -52.45 24.15
N PRO A 63 9.87 -52.44 24.98
CA PRO A 63 10.95 -53.41 24.90
C PRO A 63 10.45 -54.82 25.25
N LEU A 64 11.06 -55.83 24.63
CA LEU A 64 10.79 -57.24 24.93
C LEU A 64 11.52 -57.61 26.23
N GLN A 65 10.88 -58.38 27.11
CA GLN A 65 11.51 -58.85 28.33
C GLN A 65 12.57 -59.91 28.00
N SER A 66 13.84 -59.59 28.28
CA SER A 66 14.98 -60.50 28.04
C SER A 66 15.20 -61.49 29.18
N GLY A 67 14.57 -61.25 30.34
CA GLY A 67 14.75 -62.05 31.56
C GLY A 67 15.91 -61.55 32.42
N ASN A 68 16.73 -60.62 31.92
CA ASN A 68 17.78 -59.95 32.67
C ASN A 68 17.22 -58.67 33.32
N LYS A 69 16.79 -58.79 34.58
CA LYS A 69 16.19 -57.70 35.35
C LYS A 69 16.88 -56.32 35.26
N PRO A 70 18.22 -56.18 35.44
CA PRO A 70 18.86 -54.86 35.36
C PRO A 70 18.85 -54.27 33.95
N GLN A 71 18.93 -55.12 32.92
CA GLN A 71 18.91 -54.68 31.54
C GLN A 71 17.49 -54.29 31.10
N ASP A 72 16.50 -55.09 31.49
CA ASP A 72 15.08 -54.82 31.23
C ASP A 72 14.64 -53.51 31.90
N ASP A 73 15.12 -53.22 33.13
CA ASP A 73 14.82 -51.97 33.84
C ASP A 73 15.41 -50.73 33.13
N ASP A 74 16.63 -50.83 32.58
CA ASP A 74 17.28 -49.73 31.86
C ASP A 74 16.69 -49.52 30.45
N GLU A 75 16.32 -50.59 29.76
CA GLU A 75 15.59 -50.51 28.49
C GLU A 75 14.19 -49.93 28.69
N TYR A 76 13.52 -50.27 29.79
CA TYR A 76 12.23 -49.69 30.14
C TYR A 76 12.35 -48.19 30.45
N LYS A 77 13.38 -47.74 31.17
CA LYS A 77 13.63 -46.29 31.37
C LYS A 77 13.81 -45.56 30.04
N ARG A 78 14.67 -46.08 29.16
CA ARG A 78 14.88 -45.51 27.82
C ARG A 78 13.59 -45.44 27.01
N TYR A 79 12.76 -46.48 27.11
CA TYR A 79 11.44 -46.51 26.51
C TYR A 79 10.54 -45.41 27.06
N THR A 80 10.46 -45.24 28.38
CA THR A 80 9.62 -44.19 28.99
C THR A 80 10.07 -42.78 28.59
N GLU A 81 11.38 -42.54 28.48
CA GLU A 81 11.92 -41.27 27.98
C GLU A 81 11.59 -41.03 26.51
N ALA A 82 11.74 -42.05 25.66
CA ALA A 82 11.40 -41.97 24.24
C ALA A 82 9.89 -41.76 24.02
N PHE A 83 9.06 -42.44 24.81
CA PHE A 83 7.60 -42.28 24.83
C PHE A 83 7.21 -40.84 25.18
N TYR A 84 7.80 -40.28 26.26
CA TYR A 84 7.52 -38.91 26.68
C TYR A 84 7.93 -37.91 25.60
N ARG A 85 9.15 -38.03 25.05
CA ARG A 85 9.66 -37.14 23.99
C ARG A 85 8.78 -37.17 22.73
N HIS A 86 8.32 -38.36 22.33
CA HIS A 86 7.48 -38.52 21.14
C HIS A 86 6.22 -37.65 21.19
N TYR A 87 5.51 -37.65 22.33
CA TYR A 87 4.28 -36.88 22.49
C TYR A 87 4.54 -35.43 22.93
N ASP A 88 5.58 -35.17 23.73
CA ASP A 88 5.92 -33.81 24.17
C ASP A 88 6.31 -32.92 22.99
N ASP A 89 6.98 -33.45 21.96
CA ASP A 89 7.25 -32.73 20.71
C ASP A 89 5.96 -32.26 20.02
N SER A 90 4.92 -33.09 20.03
CA SER A 90 3.62 -32.79 19.43
C SER A 90 2.83 -31.77 20.26
N LEU A 91 2.89 -31.89 21.59
CA LEU A 91 2.27 -30.94 22.51
C LEU A 91 2.98 -29.58 22.49
N PHE A 92 4.31 -29.58 22.36
CA PHE A 92 5.10 -28.37 22.18
C PHE A 92 4.73 -27.66 20.88
N LYS A 93 4.54 -28.40 19.78
CA LYS A 93 4.01 -27.83 18.53
C LYS A 93 2.63 -27.21 18.75
N ALA A 94 1.73 -27.88 19.47
CA ALA A 94 0.41 -27.33 19.79
C ALA A 94 0.50 -26.00 20.57
N GLU A 95 1.40 -25.90 21.55
CA GLU A 95 1.64 -24.65 22.29
C GLU A 95 2.29 -23.56 21.43
N SER A 96 3.21 -23.94 20.54
CA SER A 96 3.85 -23.03 19.60
C SER A 96 2.83 -22.35 18.68
N LEU A 97 1.77 -23.08 18.27
CA LEU A 97 0.66 -22.51 17.49
C LEU A 97 -0.03 -21.36 18.19
N LEU A 98 -0.22 -21.47 19.50
CA LEU A 98 -0.88 -20.47 20.31
C LEU A 98 -0.01 -19.22 20.57
N ARG A 99 1.23 -19.21 20.07
CA ARG A 99 2.12 -18.03 20.09
C ARG A 99 2.03 -17.24 18.79
N HIS A 100 1.46 -17.82 17.74
CA HIS A 100 1.28 -17.12 16.47
C HIS A 100 0.16 -16.09 16.64
N ALA A 101 0.24 -14.98 15.90
CA ALA A 101 -0.80 -13.98 15.93
C ALA A 101 -2.13 -14.62 15.49
N TRP A 102 -3.17 -14.44 16.30
CA TRP A 102 -4.52 -14.95 16.01
C TRP A 102 -5.58 -13.96 16.50
N VAL A 103 -6.84 -14.25 16.18
CA VAL A 103 -7.99 -13.44 16.60
C VAL A 103 -7.93 -13.24 18.13
N PRO A 104 -7.82 -12.01 18.65
CA PRO A 104 -7.72 -11.75 20.08
C PRO A 104 -8.88 -12.34 20.89
N GLU A 105 -10.07 -12.37 20.31
CA GLU A 105 -11.27 -12.95 20.89
C GLU A 105 -11.18 -14.48 21.11
N ALA A 106 -10.24 -15.17 20.45
CA ALA A 106 -9.99 -16.60 20.63
C ALA A 106 -9.01 -16.91 21.78
N GLU A 107 -8.45 -15.91 22.47
CA GLU A 107 -7.54 -16.12 23.61
C GLU A 107 -8.12 -17.02 24.73
N PRO A 108 -9.41 -16.94 25.10
CA PRO A 108 -9.99 -17.86 26.09
C PRO A 108 -9.93 -19.33 25.62
N LEU A 109 -10.14 -19.58 24.32
CA LEU A 109 -10.01 -20.91 23.74
C LEU A 109 -8.56 -21.37 23.68
N ALA A 110 -7.62 -20.47 23.36
CA ALA A 110 -6.19 -20.75 23.46
C ALA A 110 -5.78 -21.17 24.88
N ARG A 111 -6.32 -20.51 25.91
CA ARG A 111 -6.08 -20.91 27.32
C ARG A 111 -6.61 -22.31 27.61
N ASN A 112 -7.80 -22.66 27.12
CA ASN A 112 -8.34 -24.02 27.27
C ASN A 112 -7.42 -25.07 26.64
N VAL A 113 -6.86 -24.78 25.45
CA VAL A 113 -5.86 -25.66 24.81
C VAL A 113 -4.60 -25.79 25.68
N ARG A 114 -4.06 -24.69 26.22
CA ARG A 114 -2.88 -24.72 27.11
C ARG A 114 -3.14 -25.55 28.38
N THR A 115 -4.32 -25.41 28.99
CA THR A 115 -4.71 -26.20 30.17
C THR A 115 -4.81 -27.68 29.84
N GLU A 116 -5.37 -28.03 28.68
CA GLU A 116 -5.48 -29.42 28.24
C GLU A 116 -4.11 -30.04 27.92
N VAL A 117 -3.20 -29.28 27.29
CA VAL A 117 -1.82 -29.71 27.07
C VAL A 117 -1.11 -29.98 28.40
N ALA A 118 -1.26 -29.10 29.39
CA ALA A 118 -0.69 -29.32 30.72
C ALA A 118 -1.26 -30.57 31.42
N ARG A 119 -2.58 -30.81 31.30
CA ARG A 119 -3.24 -32.03 31.79
C ARG A 119 -2.65 -33.28 31.14
N LEU A 120 -2.44 -33.26 29.83
CA LEU A 120 -1.87 -34.39 29.08
C LEU A 120 -0.43 -34.68 29.50
N ARG A 121 0.41 -33.65 29.70
CA ARG A 121 1.77 -33.82 30.23
C ARG A 121 1.77 -34.46 31.62
N GLN A 122 0.87 -34.02 32.50
CA GLN A 122 0.71 -34.63 33.83
C GLN A 122 0.26 -36.10 33.75
N ALA A 123 -0.70 -36.40 32.87
CA ALA A 123 -1.20 -37.77 32.68
C ALA A 123 -0.10 -38.72 32.15
N MET A 124 0.73 -38.25 31.23
CA MET A 124 1.89 -39.00 30.70
C MET A 124 2.96 -39.23 31.76
N ALA A 125 3.23 -38.23 32.61
CA ALA A 125 4.17 -38.38 33.71
C ALA A 125 3.67 -39.36 34.78
N ALA A 126 2.36 -39.38 35.04
CA ALA A 126 1.75 -40.29 36.01
C ALA A 126 1.62 -41.74 35.51
N ASN A 127 1.42 -41.94 34.20
CA ASN A 127 1.21 -43.27 33.60
C ASN A 127 2.11 -43.45 32.35
N PRO A 128 3.42 -43.65 32.54
CA PRO A 128 4.34 -43.81 31.41
C PRO A 128 4.02 -45.10 30.61
N GLY A 129 3.98 -45.00 29.28
CA GLY A 129 3.71 -46.13 28.38
C GLY A 129 2.23 -46.38 28.07
N LYS A 130 1.29 -45.70 28.74
CA LYS A 130 -0.14 -45.74 28.38
C LYS A 130 -0.48 -44.55 27.49
N LEU A 131 -1.10 -44.81 26.33
CA LEU A 131 -1.59 -43.76 25.44
C LEU A 131 -2.56 -42.84 26.19
N PRO A 132 -2.29 -41.53 26.31
CA PRO A 132 -3.23 -40.58 26.90
C PRO A 132 -4.39 -40.31 25.92
N ASP A 133 -5.56 -39.97 26.46
CA ASP A 133 -6.73 -39.63 25.64
C ASP A 133 -6.61 -38.21 25.09
N PHE A 134 -6.35 -38.11 23.79
CA PHE A 134 -6.21 -36.86 23.06
C PHE A 134 -7.52 -36.30 22.49
N ALA A 135 -8.65 -37.02 22.59
CA ALA A 135 -9.89 -36.64 21.92
C ALA A 135 -10.34 -35.21 22.25
N ARG A 136 -10.18 -34.79 23.51
CA ARG A 136 -10.50 -33.42 23.94
C ARG A 136 -9.59 -32.37 23.31
N LEU A 137 -8.28 -32.65 23.19
CA LEU A 137 -7.35 -31.75 22.52
C LEU A 137 -7.69 -31.61 21.04
N GLU A 138 -8.06 -32.71 20.37
CA GLU A 138 -8.47 -32.67 18.95
C GLU A 138 -9.70 -31.78 18.74
N VAL A 139 -10.72 -31.92 19.61
CA VAL A 139 -11.94 -31.10 19.56
C VAL A 139 -11.62 -29.63 19.80
N LEU A 140 -10.81 -29.31 20.82
CA LEU A 140 -10.43 -27.93 21.12
C LEU A 140 -9.61 -27.29 19.98
N LEU A 141 -8.67 -28.02 19.37
CA LEU A 141 -7.92 -27.53 18.22
C LEU A 141 -8.81 -27.34 16.99
N GLY A 142 -9.78 -28.23 16.78
CA GLY A 142 -10.79 -28.09 15.73
C GLY A 142 -11.64 -26.83 15.89
N HIS A 143 -12.13 -26.58 17.11
CA HIS A 143 -12.88 -25.37 17.43
C HIS A 143 -12.01 -24.11 17.35
N TYR A 144 -10.73 -24.19 17.73
CA TYR A 144 -9.80 -23.08 17.65
C TYR A 144 -9.52 -22.65 16.21
N LEU A 145 -9.44 -23.62 15.29
CA LEU A 145 -9.26 -23.37 13.87
C LEU A 145 -10.51 -22.74 13.23
N LYS A 146 -11.69 -23.25 13.58
CA LYS A 146 -12.96 -22.81 12.99
C LYS A 146 -13.58 -21.59 13.68
N LEU A 147 -13.10 -21.24 14.86
CA LEU A 147 -13.63 -20.17 15.71
C LEU A 147 -15.11 -20.41 16.10
N ASP A 148 -15.50 -21.68 16.28
CA ASP A 148 -16.89 -22.12 16.42
C ASP A 148 -17.21 -22.82 17.76
N ASP A 149 -16.46 -22.50 18.83
CA ASP A 149 -16.69 -23.09 20.15
C ASP A 149 -18.09 -22.71 20.68
N PRO A 150 -18.97 -23.69 21.01
CA PRO A 150 -20.31 -23.42 21.54
C PRO A 150 -20.29 -22.69 22.90
N ALA A 151 -19.23 -22.84 23.69
CA ALA A 151 -19.09 -22.17 24.99
C ALA A 151 -18.56 -20.73 24.84
N LEU A 152 -17.86 -20.43 23.76
CA LEU A 152 -17.19 -19.16 23.49
C LEU A 152 -17.47 -18.72 22.05
N PRO A 153 -18.73 -18.37 21.72
CA PRO A 153 -19.10 -18.02 20.35
C PRO A 153 -18.44 -16.69 19.95
N ILE A 154 -17.66 -16.72 18.87
CA ILE A 154 -17.13 -15.51 18.24
C ILE A 154 -18.13 -15.06 17.18
N ASN A 155 -18.48 -13.77 17.18
CA ASN A 155 -19.47 -13.24 16.24
C ASN A 155 -18.93 -13.31 14.78
N PRO A 156 -19.55 -14.12 13.90
CA PRO A 156 -19.08 -14.26 12.51
C PRO A 156 -19.28 -12.99 11.69
N GLN A 157 -20.28 -12.17 12.02
CA GLN A 157 -20.52 -10.89 11.34
C GLN A 157 -19.40 -9.88 11.63
N MET A 158 -18.85 -9.91 12.84
CA MET A 158 -17.71 -9.07 13.20
C MET A 158 -16.47 -9.46 12.40
N LEU A 159 -16.19 -10.77 12.25
CA LEU A 159 -15.08 -11.24 11.43
C LEU A 159 -15.28 -10.91 9.94
N ALA A 160 -16.50 -11.07 9.42
CA ALA A 160 -16.83 -10.68 8.05
C ALA A 160 -16.64 -9.17 7.83
N ALA A 161 -17.08 -8.33 8.77
CA ALA A 161 -16.87 -6.90 8.73
C ALA A 161 -15.38 -6.55 8.75
N ARG A 162 -14.57 -7.15 9.63
CA ARG A 162 -13.11 -6.94 9.66
C ARG A 162 -12.44 -7.35 8.34
N LYS A 163 -12.84 -8.46 7.74
CA LYS A 163 -12.35 -8.89 6.42
C LYS A 163 -12.68 -7.87 5.34
N GLN A 164 -13.92 -7.37 5.33
CA GLN A 164 -14.36 -6.35 4.39
C GLN A 164 -13.57 -5.06 4.58
N THR A 165 -13.43 -4.57 5.81
CA THR A 165 -12.63 -3.39 6.14
C THR A 165 -11.16 -3.55 5.74
N LEU A 166 -10.58 -4.74 5.93
CA LEU A 166 -9.23 -5.05 5.49
C LEU A 166 -9.09 -4.95 3.97
N ILE A 167 -10.05 -5.51 3.20
CA ILE A 167 -10.05 -5.45 1.73
C ILE A 167 -10.21 -4.00 1.27
N GLU A 168 -11.17 -3.26 1.84
CA GLU A 168 -11.48 -1.88 1.45
C GLU A 168 -10.33 -0.93 1.77
N ILE A 169 -9.68 -1.06 2.93
CA ILE A 169 -8.66 -0.11 3.38
C ILE A 169 -7.26 -0.54 2.93
N ALA A 170 -6.85 -1.78 3.16
CA ALA A 170 -5.51 -2.24 2.78
C ALA A 170 -5.41 -2.52 1.28
N GLY A 171 -6.53 -2.89 0.63
CA GLY A 171 -6.58 -3.13 -0.81
C GLY A 171 -6.63 -1.87 -1.65
N TYR A 172 -7.12 -0.73 -1.12
CA TYR A 172 -7.25 0.51 -1.89
C TYR A 172 -5.93 1.01 -2.51
N PRO A 173 -4.81 1.14 -1.76
CA PRO A 173 -3.53 1.55 -2.37
C PRO A 173 -3.05 0.62 -3.49
N LEU A 174 -3.31 -0.68 -3.38
CA LEU A 174 -2.97 -1.65 -4.43
C LEU A 174 -3.84 -1.45 -5.66
N LEU A 175 -5.14 -1.21 -5.47
CA LEU A 175 -6.08 -0.92 -6.54
C LEU A 175 -5.63 0.32 -7.33
N VAL A 176 -5.15 1.35 -6.62
CA VAL A 176 -4.57 2.55 -7.24
C VAL A 176 -3.28 2.22 -8.02
N GLN A 177 -2.36 1.45 -7.46
CA GLN A 177 -1.13 1.06 -8.18
C GLN A 177 -1.44 0.21 -9.42
N HIS A 178 -2.45 -0.65 -9.33
CA HIS A 178 -2.92 -1.45 -10.44
C HIS A 178 -3.58 -0.60 -11.53
N SER A 179 -4.46 0.34 -11.16
CA SER A 179 -5.10 1.24 -12.12
C SER A 179 -4.07 2.10 -12.87
N GLN A 180 -3.00 2.54 -12.20
CA GLN A 180 -1.90 3.26 -12.86
C GLN A 180 -1.17 2.43 -13.93
N SER A 181 -1.11 1.11 -13.75
CA SER A 181 -0.45 0.19 -14.68
C SER A 181 -1.31 -0.09 -15.93
N HIS A 182 -2.63 0.12 -15.85
CA HIS A 182 -3.58 -0.14 -16.93
C HIS A 182 -4.12 1.15 -17.55
N GLN A 183 -3.79 1.40 -18.82
CA GLN A 183 -4.14 2.63 -19.54
C GLN A 183 -5.65 2.90 -19.73
N PHE A 184 -6.53 1.92 -19.45
CA PHE A 184 -7.97 2.00 -19.71
C PHE A 184 -8.82 1.51 -18.53
N ASN A 185 -8.39 1.79 -17.29
CA ASN A 185 -9.15 1.37 -16.12
C ASN A 185 -10.11 2.49 -15.66
N ASP A 186 -11.41 2.28 -15.85
CA ASP A 186 -12.48 3.21 -15.42
C ASP A 186 -12.84 3.07 -13.93
N LEU A 187 -12.22 2.14 -13.20
CA LEU A 187 -12.53 1.88 -11.79
C LEU A 187 -12.14 3.04 -10.85
N LEU A 188 -11.20 3.90 -11.24
CA LEU A 188 -10.77 5.03 -10.44
C LEU A 188 -10.77 6.32 -11.25
N PRO A 189 -11.19 7.45 -10.64
CA PRO A 189 -11.02 8.75 -11.25
C PRO A 189 -9.52 9.06 -11.48
N PRO A 190 -9.18 9.92 -12.45
CA PRO A 190 -7.79 10.22 -12.75
C PRO A 190 -7.11 10.85 -11.53
N LEU A 191 -5.88 10.45 -11.23
CA LEU A 191 -5.14 10.87 -10.03
C LEU A 191 -5.02 12.39 -9.84
N ALA A 192 -5.04 13.15 -10.95
CA ALA A 192 -4.98 14.61 -10.93
C ALA A 192 -6.36 15.29 -10.76
N SER A 193 -7.43 14.53 -10.50
CA SER A 193 -8.77 15.06 -10.24
C SER A 193 -9.02 15.32 -8.77
N SER A 194 -9.97 16.21 -8.49
CA SER A 194 -10.46 16.50 -7.13
C SER A 194 -11.33 15.37 -6.57
N SER A 195 -12.02 14.59 -7.43
CA SER A 195 -12.80 13.44 -6.99
C SER A 195 -11.90 12.32 -6.44
N PHE A 196 -10.77 12.05 -7.08
CA PHE A 196 -9.78 11.11 -6.56
C PHE A 196 -9.22 11.54 -5.20
N GLU A 197 -8.96 12.84 -5.02
CA GLU A 197 -8.46 13.37 -3.75
C GLU A 197 -9.46 13.20 -2.61
N ALA A 198 -10.74 13.48 -2.86
CA ALA A 198 -11.80 13.27 -1.87
C ALA A 198 -11.89 11.80 -1.43
N ASP A 199 -11.87 10.89 -2.41
CA ASP A 199 -11.94 9.43 -2.20
C ASP A 199 -10.69 8.92 -1.45
N PHE A 200 -9.49 9.30 -1.89
CA PHE A 200 -8.24 8.99 -1.21
C PHE A 200 -8.23 9.50 0.24
N ASN A 201 -8.66 10.75 0.46
CA ASN A 201 -8.69 11.35 1.79
C ASN A 201 -9.71 10.66 2.71
N GLN A 202 -10.81 10.13 2.16
CA GLN A 202 -11.78 9.32 2.90
C GLN A 202 -11.15 7.99 3.33
N HIS A 203 -10.57 7.23 2.40
CA HIS A 203 -9.90 5.96 2.70
C HIS A 203 -8.74 6.12 3.68
N LEU A 204 -7.93 7.17 3.51
CA LEU A 204 -6.84 7.51 4.43
C LEU A 204 -7.36 7.84 5.84
N GLN A 205 -8.46 8.58 5.95
CA GLN A 205 -9.07 8.90 7.24
C GLN A 205 -9.54 7.62 7.95
N THR A 206 -10.26 6.73 7.23
CA THR A 206 -10.71 5.46 7.79
C THR A 206 -9.54 4.58 8.25
N TYR A 207 -8.42 4.60 7.51
CA TYR A 207 -7.19 3.92 7.93
C TYR A 207 -6.63 4.48 9.24
N LEU A 208 -6.51 5.80 9.35
CA LEU A 208 -6.02 6.46 10.58
C LEU A 208 -6.92 6.17 11.78
N GLU A 209 -8.23 6.09 11.56
CA GLU A 209 -9.24 5.77 12.59
C GLU A 209 -9.30 4.28 12.97
N THR A 210 -8.55 3.40 12.28
CA THR A 210 -8.59 1.94 12.50
C THR A 210 -7.24 1.40 13.00
N PRO A 211 -6.97 1.42 14.32
CA PRO A 211 -5.65 1.12 14.88
C PRO A 211 -5.12 -0.28 14.61
N TRP A 212 -6.00 -1.28 14.55
CA TRP A 212 -5.60 -2.67 14.34
C TRP A 212 -5.09 -2.96 12.91
N LEU A 213 -5.35 -2.04 11.96
CA LEU A 213 -4.81 -2.11 10.60
C LEU A 213 -3.45 -1.40 10.46
N HIS A 214 -3.00 -0.67 11.49
CA HIS A 214 -1.79 0.13 11.40
C HIS A 214 -0.57 -0.77 11.19
N SER A 215 0.01 -0.68 10.00
CA SER A 215 1.21 -1.40 9.61
C SER A 215 2.14 -0.46 8.87
N ARG A 216 3.45 -0.63 9.07
CA ARG A 216 4.47 0.14 8.38
C ARG A 216 4.34 -0.01 6.86
N LEU A 217 4.00 -1.22 6.39
CA LEU A 217 3.86 -1.53 4.98
C LEU A 217 2.68 -0.80 4.35
N ILE A 218 1.51 -0.84 4.99
CA ILE A 218 0.31 -0.16 4.50
C ILE A 218 0.51 1.35 4.51
N SER A 219 1.11 1.90 5.57
CA SER A 219 1.45 3.32 5.62
C SER A 219 2.43 3.72 4.51
N GLN A 220 3.38 2.86 4.14
CA GLN A 220 4.26 3.09 2.99
C GLN A 220 3.49 3.12 1.67
N TRP A 221 2.49 2.26 1.47
CA TRP A 221 1.69 2.29 0.24
C TRP A 221 0.82 3.53 0.15
N TYR A 222 0.13 3.91 1.23
CA TYR A 222 -0.62 5.16 1.27
C TYR A 222 0.29 6.36 0.98
N ALA A 223 1.47 6.41 1.60
CA ALA A 223 2.46 7.45 1.32
C ALA A 223 2.93 7.43 -0.15
N THR A 224 3.09 6.26 -0.76
CA THR A 224 3.46 6.14 -2.18
C THR A 224 2.37 6.72 -3.08
N VAL A 225 1.09 6.44 -2.78
CA VAL A 225 -0.06 7.00 -3.52
C VAL A 225 -0.11 8.52 -3.41
N VAL A 226 0.20 9.11 -2.25
CA VAL A 226 0.30 10.57 -2.11
C VAL A 226 1.34 11.14 -3.07
N VAL A 227 2.53 10.53 -3.14
CA VAL A 227 3.60 10.99 -4.03
C VAL A 227 3.22 10.78 -5.50
N ASP A 228 2.52 9.70 -5.84
CA ASP A 228 2.04 9.47 -7.21
C ASP A 228 0.96 10.50 -7.61
N MET A 229 0.03 10.83 -6.71
CA MET A 229 -0.96 11.90 -6.89
C MET A 229 -0.29 13.24 -7.13
N ALA A 230 0.74 13.56 -6.33
CA ALA A 230 1.54 14.76 -6.47
C ALA A 230 2.22 14.87 -7.84
N ILE A 231 2.82 13.77 -8.30
CA ILE A 231 3.46 13.69 -9.62
C ILE A 231 2.42 13.88 -10.72
N ALA A 232 1.25 13.25 -10.61
CA ALA A 232 0.18 13.37 -11.58
C ALA A 232 -0.35 14.81 -11.69
N ARG A 233 -0.54 15.51 -10.57
CA ARG A 233 -0.91 16.94 -10.53
C ARG A 233 0.12 17.82 -11.21
N ARG A 234 1.40 17.70 -10.82
CA ARG A 234 2.47 18.49 -11.43
C ARG A 234 2.66 18.19 -12.91
N LYS A 235 2.39 16.96 -13.36
CA LYS A 235 2.38 16.61 -14.79
C LYS A 235 1.26 17.34 -15.52
N ARG A 236 0.05 17.41 -14.93
CA ARG A 236 -1.07 18.18 -15.48
C ARG A 236 -0.72 19.67 -15.55
N ASP A 237 -0.18 20.24 -14.48
CA ASP A 237 0.20 21.66 -14.44
C ASP A 237 1.32 22.01 -15.42
N ALA A 238 2.22 21.06 -15.74
CA ALA A 238 3.25 21.26 -16.76
C ALA A 238 2.68 21.29 -18.20
N VAL A 239 1.56 20.62 -18.43
CA VAL A 239 0.90 20.53 -19.75
C VAL A 239 -0.09 21.68 -19.94
N ASP A 240 -0.71 22.16 -18.86
CA ASP A 240 -1.72 23.21 -18.86
C ASP A 240 -1.08 24.61 -19.01
N ASP A 241 -0.87 25.02 -20.26
CA ASP A 241 -0.26 26.32 -20.59
C ASP A 241 -1.12 27.50 -20.14
N GLU A 242 -2.44 27.34 -19.99
CA GLU A 242 -3.32 28.39 -19.48
C GLU A 242 -3.04 28.68 -18.01
N ARG A 243 -2.92 27.64 -17.17
CA ARG A 243 -2.53 27.81 -15.76
C ARG A 243 -1.17 28.48 -15.60
N ILE A 244 -0.20 28.10 -16.43
CA ILE A 244 1.13 28.74 -16.40
C ILE A 244 1.00 30.22 -16.80
N ARG A 245 0.18 30.54 -17.80
CA ARG A 245 -0.09 31.92 -18.23
C ARG A 245 -0.79 32.75 -17.15
N GLU A 246 -1.77 32.18 -16.46
CA GLU A 246 -2.49 32.87 -15.36
C GLU A 246 -1.57 33.18 -14.17
N SER A 247 -0.53 32.36 -13.95
CA SER A 247 0.47 32.61 -12.90
C SER A 247 1.45 33.75 -13.22
N LEU A 248 1.48 34.30 -14.44
CA LEU A 248 2.38 35.40 -14.83
C LEU A 248 1.84 36.74 -14.31
N GLY A 249 2.62 37.41 -13.46
CA GLY A 249 2.19 38.66 -12.80
C GLY A 249 2.12 39.89 -13.72
N TRP A 250 2.81 39.89 -14.86
CA TRP A 250 2.76 41.00 -15.82
C TRP A 250 2.67 40.45 -17.24
N ARG A 251 1.55 40.74 -17.91
CA ARG A 251 1.28 40.33 -19.29
C ARG A 251 1.21 41.57 -20.17
N TRP A 252 1.69 41.44 -21.40
CA TRP A 252 1.50 42.50 -22.39
C TRP A 252 0.00 42.70 -22.60
N PRO A 253 -0.49 43.95 -22.77
CA PRO A 253 -1.90 44.21 -23.05
C PRO A 253 -2.26 43.71 -24.46
N ALA A 254 -2.45 42.40 -24.57
CA ALA A 254 -2.95 41.71 -25.74
C ALA A 254 -4.45 41.43 -25.55
N PRO A 255 -5.26 41.44 -26.62
CA PRO A 255 -6.69 41.19 -26.52
C PRO A 255 -7.04 39.80 -25.97
N SER A 256 -6.15 38.81 -26.07
CA SER A 256 -6.32 37.51 -25.38
C SER A 256 -6.35 37.60 -23.85
N VAL A 257 -5.86 38.69 -23.26
CA VAL A 257 -5.98 38.94 -21.81
C VAL A 257 -7.41 39.39 -21.46
N TRP A 258 -8.11 40.03 -22.40
CA TRP A 258 -9.45 40.59 -22.21
C TRP A 258 -10.56 39.65 -22.72
N LEU A 259 -10.28 38.85 -23.74
CA LEU A 259 -11.18 37.85 -24.33
C LEU A 259 -10.57 36.45 -24.15
N LYS A 260 -10.82 35.85 -22.97
CA LYS A 260 -10.26 34.54 -22.59
C LYS A 260 -10.79 33.36 -23.44
N ASP A 261 -11.98 33.48 -24.02
CA ASP A 261 -12.63 32.37 -24.76
C ASP A 261 -12.29 32.35 -26.26
N PHE A 262 -11.45 33.26 -26.73
CA PHE A 262 -11.16 33.43 -28.16
C PHE A 262 -9.68 33.20 -28.46
N ASP A 263 -9.29 31.94 -28.66
CA ASP A 263 -7.92 31.49 -28.93
C ASP A 263 -7.23 32.23 -30.09
N GLN A 264 -8.00 32.74 -31.05
CA GLN A 264 -7.50 33.47 -32.23
C GLN A 264 -7.49 35.00 -32.06
N ALA A 265 -7.82 35.53 -30.88
CA ALA A 265 -7.97 36.98 -30.65
C ALA A 265 -6.67 37.74 -30.98
N ASP A 266 -5.53 37.19 -30.56
CA ASP A 266 -4.23 37.81 -30.81
C ASP A 266 -3.86 37.77 -32.30
N GLN A 267 -4.16 36.67 -33.00
CA GLN A 267 -3.91 36.55 -34.44
C GLN A 267 -4.75 37.56 -35.24
N MET A 268 -6.03 37.69 -34.91
CA MET A 268 -6.91 38.68 -35.53
C MET A 268 -6.48 40.10 -35.24
N TRP A 269 -6.07 40.39 -34.01
CA TRP A 269 -5.60 41.72 -33.62
C TRP A 269 -4.34 42.15 -34.38
N TYR A 270 -3.36 41.27 -34.49
CA TYR A 270 -2.16 41.56 -35.29
C TYR A 270 -2.48 41.71 -36.78
N LEU A 271 -3.43 40.92 -37.30
CA LEU A 271 -3.87 41.06 -38.69
C LEU A 271 -4.53 42.42 -38.95
N VAL A 272 -5.40 42.88 -38.04
CA VAL A 272 -6.03 44.21 -38.11
C VAL A 272 -4.97 45.32 -38.03
N LEU A 273 -4.02 45.23 -37.09
CA LEU A 273 -2.94 46.21 -36.98
C LEU A 273 -2.07 46.29 -38.24
N VAL A 274 -1.76 45.16 -38.87
CA VAL A 274 -1.01 45.11 -40.14
C VAL A 274 -1.81 45.77 -41.26
N ILE A 275 -3.10 45.48 -41.38
CA ILE A 275 -3.97 46.10 -42.40
C ILE A 275 -4.00 47.62 -42.21
N ILE A 276 -4.20 48.10 -40.98
CA ILE A 276 -4.22 49.55 -40.68
C ILE A 276 -2.86 50.18 -41.00
N ALA A 277 -1.75 49.51 -40.68
CA ALA A 277 -0.41 50.01 -40.98
C ALA A 277 -0.16 50.11 -42.49
N ILE A 278 -0.60 49.12 -43.28
CA ILE A 278 -0.52 49.14 -44.74
C ILE A 278 -1.38 50.28 -45.31
N SER A 279 -2.62 50.43 -44.84
CA SER A 279 -3.51 51.53 -45.26
C SER A 279 -2.94 52.90 -44.93
N ALA A 280 -2.32 53.07 -43.76
CA ALA A 280 -1.69 54.32 -43.34
C ALA A 280 -0.46 54.66 -44.20
N LEU A 281 0.31 53.65 -44.64
CA LEU A 281 1.39 53.82 -45.61
C LEU A 281 0.87 54.31 -46.98
N PHE A 282 -0.23 53.74 -47.47
CA PHE A 282 -0.86 54.20 -48.72
C PHE A 282 -1.46 55.60 -48.64
N MET A 283 -1.93 56.01 -47.47
CA MET A 283 -2.50 57.34 -47.21
C MET A 283 -1.43 58.41 -46.86
N GLU A 284 -0.14 58.06 -46.95
CA GLU A 284 1.00 58.93 -46.59
C GLU A 284 0.96 59.43 -45.12
N TRP A 285 0.29 58.70 -44.23
CA TRP A 285 0.24 58.99 -42.79
C TRP A 285 1.45 58.39 -42.06
N TRP A 286 2.63 58.87 -42.43
CA TRP A 286 3.93 58.33 -42.00
C TRP A 286 4.09 58.18 -40.48
N TRP A 287 3.61 59.15 -39.70
CA TRP A 287 3.70 59.09 -38.23
C TRP A 287 2.88 57.95 -37.63
N LEU A 288 1.68 57.70 -38.16
CA LEU A 288 0.80 56.63 -37.70
C LEU A 288 1.36 55.26 -38.10
N ALA A 289 1.87 55.15 -39.33
CA ALA A 289 2.53 53.94 -39.81
C ALA A 289 3.78 53.61 -38.97
N LEU A 290 4.63 54.60 -38.66
CA LEU A 290 5.80 54.42 -37.82
C LEU A 290 5.42 53.94 -36.41
N ALA A 291 4.44 54.59 -35.78
CA ALA A 291 3.97 54.21 -34.45
C ALA A 291 3.43 52.78 -34.41
N LEU A 292 2.65 52.37 -35.42
CA LEU A 292 2.10 51.00 -35.53
C LEU A 292 3.21 49.96 -35.72
N ILE A 293 4.20 50.23 -36.56
CA ILE A 293 5.34 49.31 -36.79
C ILE A 293 6.16 49.16 -35.50
N VAL A 294 6.42 50.26 -34.78
CA VAL A 294 7.14 50.23 -33.49
C VAL A 294 6.34 49.45 -32.45
N TRP A 295 5.02 49.68 -32.35
CA TRP A 295 4.14 48.94 -31.45
C TRP A 295 4.15 47.44 -31.76
N MET A 296 4.08 47.06 -33.03
CA MET A 296 4.07 45.67 -33.46
C MET A 296 5.41 44.96 -33.18
N ASN A 297 6.54 45.66 -33.32
CA ASN A 297 7.85 45.11 -32.93
C ASN A 297 7.98 44.96 -31.40
N LEU A 298 7.46 45.91 -30.63
CA LEU A 298 7.41 45.83 -29.17
C LEU A 298 6.55 44.66 -28.70
N SER A 299 5.37 44.46 -29.29
CA SER A 299 4.47 43.36 -28.94
C SER A 299 5.06 41.99 -29.29
N LEU A 300 5.74 41.87 -30.44
CA LEU A 300 6.43 40.63 -30.82
C LEU A 300 7.61 40.32 -29.89
N GLY A 301 8.32 41.37 -29.46
CA GLY A 301 9.36 41.27 -28.43
C GLY A 301 8.82 40.86 -27.06
N ALA A 302 7.68 41.42 -26.65
CA ALA A 302 7.00 41.08 -25.40
C ALA A 302 6.48 39.63 -25.42
N PHE A 303 5.85 39.19 -26.52
CA PHE A 303 5.39 37.82 -26.68
C PHE A 303 6.53 36.80 -26.63
N ARG A 304 7.68 37.09 -27.26
CA ARG A 304 8.87 36.24 -27.15
C ARG A 304 9.43 36.18 -25.73
N ARG A 305 9.31 37.26 -24.93
CA ARG A 305 9.70 37.27 -23.52
C ARG A 305 8.72 36.44 -22.68
N GLU A 306 7.43 36.60 -22.90
CA GLU A 306 6.37 35.82 -22.24
C GLU A 306 6.53 34.32 -22.53
N GLN A 307 6.74 33.93 -23.80
CA GLN A 307 7.02 32.54 -24.16
C GLN A 307 8.28 31.99 -23.47
N LYS A 308 9.37 32.78 -23.43
CA LYS A 308 10.59 32.37 -22.70
C LYS A 308 10.34 32.21 -21.21
N GLU A 309 9.50 33.05 -20.61
CA GLU A 309 9.12 32.92 -19.20
C GLU A 309 8.26 31.69 -18.95
N ILE A 310 7.28 31.40 -19.83
CA ILE A 310 6.47 30.18 -19.79
C ILE A 310 7.36 28.94 -19.92
N GLU A 311 8.28 28.92 -20.90
CA GLU A 311 9.22 27.82 -21.09
C GLU A 311 10.13 27.62 -19.87
N ARG A 312 10.64 28.71 -19.27
CA ARG A 312 11.43 28.63 -18.03
C ARG A 312 10.62 28.08 -16.87
N ARG A 313 9.37 28.51 -16.71
CA ARG A 313 8.45 28.00 -15.67
C ARG A 313 8.12 26.53 -15.90
N ARG A 314 7.80 26.13 -17.14
CA ARG A 314 7.58 24.73 -17.52
C ARG A 314 8.82 23.89 -17.23
N ALA A 315 10.01 24.35 -17.63
CA ALA A 315 11.27 23.66 -17.36
C ALA A 315 11.51 23.48 -15.86
N HIS A 316 11.19 24.49 -15.06
CA HIS A 316 11.29 24.43 -13.61
C HIS A 316 10.29 23.43 -12.98
N ILE A 317 9.03 23.39 -13.45
CA ILE A 317 8.04 22.39 -13.03
C ILE A 317 8.49 20.98 -13.41
N VAL A 318 9.01 20.77 -14.62
CA VAL A 318 9.51 19.48 -15.10
C VAL A 318 10.74 19.02 -14.33
N ALA A 319 11.69 19.92 -14.04
CA ALA A 319 12.86 19.59 -13.22
C ALA A 319 12.45 19.10 -11.83
N ARG A 320 11.43 19.73 -11.23
CA ARG A 320 10.87 19.31 -9.94
C ARG A 320 10.13 17.98 -10.02
N LEU A 321 9.40 17.74 -11.10
CA LEU A 321 8.76 16.45 -11.35
C LEU A 321 9.80 15.33 -11.38
N HIS A 322 10.96 15.55 -12.00
CA HIS A 322 12.06 14.60 -11.99
C HIS A 322 12.64 14.35 -10.59
N LEU A 323 12.75 15.39 -9.75
CA LEU A 323 13.18 15.23 -8.36
C LEU A 323 12.17 14.42 -7.54
N LEU A 324 10.88 14.73 -7.64
CA LEU A 324 9.82 13.97 -6.98
C LEU A 324 9.79 12.52 -7.44
N LYS A 325 9.91 12.26 -8.74
CA LYS A 325 10.00 10.90 -9.28
C LYS A 325 11.21 10.15 -8.71
N LYS A 326 12.36 10.80 -8.58
CA LYS A 326 13.55 10.20 -7.99
C LYS A 326 13.35 9.87 -6.50
N VAL A 327 12.66 10.72 -5.75
CA VAL A 327 12.28 10.45 -4.35
C VAL A 327 11.32 9.27 -4.28
N ARG A 328 10.28 9.27 -5.12
CA ARG A 328 9.30 8.19 -5.25
C ARG A 328 9.96 6.84 -5.55
N ASP A 329 10.85 6.78 -6.54
CA ASP A 329 11.53 5.54 -6.93
C ASP A 329 12.47 5.04 -5.83
N ARG A 330 13.16 5.95 -5.12
CA ARG A 330 13.99 5.58 -3.94
C ARG A 330 13.15 5.07 -2.78
N PHE A 331 11.99 5.66 -2.55
CA PHE A 331 11.07 5.27 -1.49
C PHE A 331 10.42 3.91 -1.78
N ALA A 332 9.91 3.72 -3.00
CA ALA A 332 9.35 2.45 -3.45
C ALA A 332 10.36 1.29 -3.36
N ASN A 333 11.63 1.56 -3.68
CA ASN A 333 12.72 0.57 -3.56
C ASN A 333 13.22 0.36 -2.12
N GLY A 334 12.64 1.05 -1.12
CA GLY A 334 13.00 0.91 0.29
C GLY A 334 14.31 1.58 0.71
N HIS A 335 14.91 2.43 -0.13
CA HIS A 335 16.16 3.12 0.21
C HIS A 335 15.96 4.30 1.16
N THR A 336 14.75 4.87 1.21
CA THR A 336 14.39 5.94 2.14
C THR A 336 13.31 5.45 3.12
N PRO A 337 13.56 5.52 4.44
CA PRO A 337 12.54 5.19 5.44
C PRO A 337 11.43 6.25 5.45
N LEU A 338 10.25 5.87 5.99
CA LEU A 338 9.05 6.71 6.08
C LEU A 338 9.32 8.06 6.78
N GLU A 339 10.15 8.06 7.81
CA GLU A 339 10.51 9.25 8.60
C GLU A 339 11.28 10.29 7.79
N ARG A 340 12.16 9.83 6.90
CA ARG A 340 12.93 10.72 6.02
C ARG A 340 12.09 11.22 4.84
N LEU A 341 10.96 10.59 4.56
CA LEU A 341 10.05 11.04 3.51
C LEU A 341 9.36 12.36 3.90
N GLU A 342 8.97 12.54 5.18
CA GLU A 342 8.36 13.79 5.66
C GLU A 342 9.27 15.00 5.39
N THR A 343 10.54 14.91 5.78
CA THR A 343 11.52 15.99 5.58
C THR A 343 11.81 16.27 4.10
N GLN A 344 11.89 15.23 3.27
CA GLN A 344 12.08 15.37 1.82
C GLN A 344 10.86 15.98 1.13
N LEU A 345 9.64 15.61 1.55
CA LEU A 345 8.41 16.19 1.01
C LEU A 345 8.26 17.64 1.45
N HIS A 346 8.58 18.00 2.69
CA HIS A 346 8.59 19.39 3.14
C HIS A 346 9.52 20.29 2.33
N GLN A 347 10.69 19.78 1.92
CA GLN A 347 11.61 20.54 1.06
C GLN A 347 11.09 20.71 -0.38
N LEU A 348 10.19 19.84 -0.82
CA LEU A 348 9.63 19.83 -2.17
C LEU A 348 8.25 20.48 -2.26
N ASP A 349 7.62 20.77 -1.12
CA ASP A 349 6.29 21.37 -0.98
C ASP A 349 6.40 22.88 -0.69
N GLU A 350 6.24 23.71 -1.73
CA GLU A 350 6.29 25.18 -1.58
C GLU A 350 4.92 25.81 -1.32
N ASN A 351 3.83 25.13 -1.70
CA ASN A 351 2.47 25.66 -1.63
C ASN A 351 1.61 25.01 -0.53
N GLY A 352 2.10 23.95 0.11
CA GLY A 352 1.31 23.17 1.07
C GLY A 352 0.32 22.20 0.40
N ASP A 353 0.43 22.02 -0.92
CA ASP A 353 -0.50 21.19 -1.71
C ASP A 353 -0.24 19.68 -1.52
N LEU A 354 0.92 19.31 -0.98
CA LEU A 354 1.35 17.91 -0.83
C LEU A 354 1.12 17.37 0.57
N LEU A 355 1.31 18.22 1.59
CA LEU A 355 1.27 17.84 2.99
C LEU A 355 -0.03 18.29 3.65
N ASN A 356 -1.10 17.55 3.36
CA ASN A 356 -2.33 17.64 4.15
C ASN A 356 -2.10 17.13 5.58
N GLU A 357 -2.86 17.64 6.55
CA GLU A 357 -2.77 17.24 7.97
C GLU A 357 -2.86 15.72 8.15
N ARG A 358 -3.71 15.05 7.38
CA ARG A 358 -3.87 13.58 7.37
C ARG A 358 -2.62 12.84 6.88
N VAL A 359 -1.93 13.40 5.88
CA VAL A 359 -0.67 12.81 5.37
C VAL A 359 0.44 12.97 6.40
N LEU A 360 0.49 14.10 7.11
CA LEU A 360 1.43 14.29 8.21
C LEU A 360 1.16 13.30 9.36
N GLN A 361 -0.11 13.09 9.71
CA GLN A 361 -0.50 12.07 10.71
C GLN A 361 -0.07 10.66 10.27
N LEU A 362 -0.25 10.31 8.99
CA LEU A 362 0.20 9.03 8.42
C LEU A 362 1.72 8.84 8.54
N LEU A 363 2.51 9.87 8.20
CA LEU A 363 3.97 9.82 8.22
C LEU A 363 4.53 9.75 9.65
N ARG A 364 3.80 10.28 10.62
CA ARG A 364 4.15 10.27 12.06
C ARG A 364 3.70 9.03 12.80
N LEU A 365 2.78 8.26 12.23
CA LEU A 365 2.15 7.10 12.87
C LEU A 365 3.16 6.06 13.39
N HIS A 366 4.28 5.88 12.70
CA HIS A 366 5.31 4.89 13.03
C HIS A 366 6.62 5.50 13.56
N GLN A 367 6.67 6.80 13.85
CA GLN A 367 7.88 7.49 14.30
C GLN A 367 8.24 7.21 15.77
N HIS A 368 7.35 6.60 16.55
CA HIS A 368 7.52 6.41 18.00
C HIS A 368 7.62 4.93 18.40
N THR A 369 7.66 4.02 17.43
CA THR A 369 7.69 2.57 17.65
C THR A 369 9.08 1.95 17.40
N ALA A 370 10.14 2.76 17.37
CA ALA A 370 11.52 2.34 17.13
C ALA A 370 12.31 2.12 18.43
#